data_AF-A0AAU2IG56-F1
#
_entry.id   AF-A0AAU2IG56-F1
#
_cell.length_a   1.000
_cell.length_b   1.000
_cell.length_c   1.000
_cell.angle_alpha   90.00
_cell.angle_beta   90.00
_cell.angle_gamma   90.00
#
_symmetry.space_group_name_H-M   'P 1'
#
loop_
_entity.id
_entity.type
_entity.pdbx_description
1 polymer ?
#
loop_
_entity_poly.entity_id
_entity_poly.type
_entity_poly.pdbx_seq_one_letter_code
_entity_poly.pdbx_strand_id
1 'polypeptide(L)'
;MNRTTLSLIAAAAALAAVTGFAAATAPGDDGDSAKAAARLPVERSSLLCPAPSTSDLAETAYTSYTPVSQGSGSSGKAALSPATRELTDGTGSGKGKADKPVLSPLKPGRPVAGEASGAESPALVGSADGNLAPGWTVQQTTEVAAGTGRGLLGVNCSAPDTDFWFPGASTAKERSDYIHLTNPDDSAAVVDVQLFGAKGAIKSDVGEGIQVQPHSSVPVLLSTLTDKPQTNVTLHVTARSGRVAAAVLAADDKLGGDWLPASADPAGTVVLPGIPKDATSVRLVAFTPGDNDADLKVQLASPTGRITPAGHESLHVKSGMTAAVDLGDVTRGEAGSLVLTPTGDSAPVVAALRVVRGKGDDQESAFIPATRPVGARATVADNRAKGSTLSLTAPGAAGTVKVTASAGTEGGTPVTKTYTVKGGTTMSVRPPVPAGLKGSYALTVEQVSGGEVYGSRMLDVPDADVPGVPMFTVQTLPDDRGTVSVPHADQDLSVLQK
;
A
#
# COMPACT_ATOMS: atom_id res chain seq x y z
N MET A 1 -42.51 -10.73 72.15
CA MET A 1 -42.08 -11.09 70.78
C MET A 1 -42.32 -10.00 69.72
N ASN A 2 -42.48 -8.71 70.06
CA ASN A 2 -42.77 -7.64 69.07
C ASN A 2 -41.66 -6.58 68.89
N ARG A 3 -40.56 -6.60 69.65
CA ARG A 3 -39.53 -5.54 69.56
C ARG A 3 -38.44 -5.79 68.52
N THR A 4 -38.14 -7.05 68.22
CA THR A 4 -37.12 -7.44 67.23
C THR A 4 -37.61 -7.32 65.79
N THR A 5 -38.87 -7.63 65.52
CA THR A 5 -39.49 -7.48 64.19
C THR A 5 -39.68 -6.01 63.80
N LEU A 6 -40.07 -5.15 64.75
CA LEU A 6 -40.18 -3.71 64.52
C LEU A 6 -38.81 -3.05 64.22
N SER A 7 -37.74 -3.51 64.88
CA SER A 7 -36.39 -2.99 64.63
C SER A 7 -35.84 -3.43 63.27
N LEU A 8 -36.16 -4.66 62.83
CA LEU A 8 -35.73 -5.17 61.52
C LEU A 8 -36.43 -4.45 60.36
N ILE A 9 -37.73 -4.17 60.50
CA ILE A 9 -38.51 -3.43 59.49
C ILE A 9 -38.05 -1.97 59.43
N ALA A 10 -37.77 -1.34 60.58
CA ALA A 10 -37.25 0.02 60.61
C ALA A 10 -35.85 0.12 59.97
N ALA A 11 -34.97 -0.85 60.24
CA ALA A 11 -33.65 -0.92 59.61
C ALA A 11 -33.75 -1.16 58.09
N ALA A 12 -34.63 -2.05 57.64
CA ALA A 12 -34.84 -2.30 56.22
C ALA A 12 -35.43 -1.08 55.49
N ALA A 13 -36.37 -0.37 56.12
CA ALA A 13 -36.95 0.85 55.56
C ALA A 13 -35.91 2.00 55.48
N ALA A 14 -35.06 2.13 56.51
CA ALA A 14 -33.97 3.10 56.49
C ALA A 14 -32.92 2.76 55.42
N LEU A 15 -32.58 1.48 55.26
CA LEU A 15 -31.63 1.03 54.24
C LEU A 15 -32.18 1.25 52.83
N ALA A 16 -33.47 0.98 52.61
CA ALA A 16 -34.14 1.23 51.32
C ALA A 16 -34.26 2.73 51.00
N ALA A 17 -34.49 3.57 52.01
CA ALA A 17 -34.51 5.02 51.83
C ALA A 17 -33.12 5.58 51.52
N VAL A 18 -32.07 5.07 52.17
CA VAL A 18 -30.68 5.49 51.93
C VAL A 18 -30.17 5.00 50.57
N THR A 19 -30.48 3.76 50.15
CA THR A 19 -30.13 3.27 48.81
C THR A 19 -30.95 3.96 47.72
N GLY A 20 -32.22 4.26 47.98
CA GLY A 20 -33.07 5.04 47.07
C GLY A 20 -32.57 6.48 46.89
N PHE A 21 -32.14 7.14 47.97
CA PHE A 21 -31.57 8.49 47.91
C PHE A 21 -30.18 8.48 47.26
N ALA A 22 -29.33 7.48 47.53
CA ALA A 22 -28.04 7.32 46.87
C ALA A 22 -28.17 7.01 45.38
N ALA A 23 -29.18 6.27 44.95
CA ALA A 23 -29.47 6.05 43.52
C ALA A 23 -30.07 7.29 42.83
N ALA A 24 -30.84 8.11 43.55
CA ALA A 24 -31.43 9.34 43.02
C ALA A 24 -30.48 10.56 43.06
N THR A 25 -29.39 10.49 43.84
CA THR A 25 -28.38 11.55 43.99
C THR A 25 -26.98 11.12 43.55
N ALA A 26 -26.85 9.90 43.00
CA ALA A 26 -25.67 9.54 42.23
C ALA A 26 -25.54 10.61 41.13
N PRO A 27 -24.42 11.34 41.06
CA PRO A 27 -24.17 12.20 39.91
C PRO A 27 -24.33 11.30 38.68
N GLY A 28 -25.17 11.74 37.74
CA GLY A 28 -25.35 11.01 36.51
C GLY A 28 -23.99 10.67 35.95
N ASP A 29 -23.83 9.44 35.50
CA ASP A 29 -22.71 9.03 34.65
C ASP A 29 -22.91 9.72 33.28
N ASP A 30 -23.01 11.06 33.28
CA ASP A 30 -22.68 11.95 32.18
C ASP A 30 -21.14 12.01 32.10
N GLY A 31 -20.51 10.84 32.13
CA GLY A 31 -19.23 10.67 31.49
C GLY A 31 -19.52 10.93 30.02
N ASP A 32 -19.29 12.18 29.61
CA ASP A 32 -19.34 12.65 28.24
C ASP A 32 -18.63 11.60 27.38
N SER A 33 -19.41 10.68 26.81
CA SER A 33 -18.87 9.58 26.04
C SER A 33 -18.25 10.26 24.84
N ALA A 34 -16.93 10.35 24.82
CA ALA A 34 -16.17 11.06 23.80
C ALA A 34 -16.82 10.78 22.45
N LYS A 35 -17.53 11.78 21.92
CA LYS A 35 -18.39 11.58 20.75
C LYS A 35 -17.49 11.11 19.62
N ALA A 36 -17.84 9.97 19.02
CA ALA A 36 -17.01 9.35 17.99
C ALA A 36 -16.63 10.39 16.93
N ALA A 37 -15.33 10.50 16.64
CA ALA A 37 -14.80 11.48 15.70
C ALA A 37 -15.53 11.37 14.34
N ALA A 38 -15.93 12.52 13.79
CA ALA A 38 -16.61 12.55 12.51
C ALA A 38 -15.63 12.17 11.39
N ARG A 39 -16.03 11.26 10.50
CA ARG A 39 -15.25 10.95 9.29
C ARG A 39 -15.67 11.91 8.18
N LEU A 40 -14.77 12.79 7.79
CA LEU A 40 -15.00 13.77 6.73
C LEU A 40 -14.19 13.42 5.47
N PRO A 41 -14.70 13.75 4.26
CA PRO A 41 -13.92 13.59 3.03
C PRO A 41 -12.64 14.42 3.07
N VAL A 42 -11.56 13.87 2.52
CA VAL A 42 -10.30 14.60 2.38
C VAL A 42 -10.44 15.73 1.37
N GLU A 43 -10.05 16.95 1.75
CA GLU A 43 -10.17 18.13 0.88
C GLU A 43 -8.97 18.33 -0.06
N ARG A 44 -7.82 17.73 0.23
CA ARG A 44 -6.62 17.80 -0.59
C ARG A 44 -5.82 16.51 -0.52
N SER A 45 -5.41 16.02 -1.69
CA SER A 45 -4.57 14.83 -1.83
C SER A 45 -3.37 15.16 -2.71
N SER A 46 -2.24 14.53 -2.43
CA SER A 46 -1.05 14.58 -3.27
C SER A 46 -0.57 13.15 -3.53
N LEU A 47 -0.20 12.87 -4.77
CA LEU A 47 0.32 11.58 -5.21
C LEU A 47 1.53 11.81 -6.10
N LEU A 48 2.50 10.92 -6.02
CA LEU A 48 3.72 11.01 -6.79
C LEU A 48 3.97 9.70 -7.53
N CYS A 49 4.20 9.79 -8.82
CA CYS A 49 4.54 8.67 -9.68
C CYS A 49 6.05 8.70 -9.95
N PRO A 50 6.80 7.62 -9.68
CA PRO A 50 8.23 7.61 -9.98
C PRO A 50 8.47 7.65 -11.50
N ALA A 51 9.67 8.07 -11.92
CA ALA A 51 10.06 7.96 -13.32
C ALA A 51 9.90 6.49 -13.78
N PRO A 52 9.19 6.22 -14.89
CA PRO A 52 8.61 4.91 -15.12
C PRO A 52 9.62 3.82 -15.49
N SER A 53 10.68 4.17 -16.21
CA SER A 53 11.71 3.24 -16.66
C SER A 53 12.93 4.01 -17.16
N THR A 54 14.08 3.33 -17.21
CA THR A 54 15.30 3.77 -17.91
C THR A 54 15.45 3.14 -19.29
N SER A 55 14.46 2.37 -19.75
CA SER A 55 14.48 1.69 -21.05
C SER A 55 13.84 2.54 -22.15
N ASP A 56 14.49 2.59 -23.32
CA ASP A 56 13.90 3.20 -24.53
C ASP A 56 12.72 2.41 -25.09
N LEU A 57 12.55 1.15 -24.65
CA LEU A 57 11.45 0.26 -25.05
C LEU A 57 10.28 0.30 -24.05
N ALA A 58 10.26 1.27 -23.15
CA ALA A 58 9.22 1.41 -22.15
C ALA A 58 7.97 2.07 -22.73
N GLU A 59 6.81 1.45 -22.55
CA GLU A 59 5.51 2.01 -22.86
C GLU A 59 4.71 2.14 -21.56
N THR A 60 4.37 3.36 -21.16
CA THR A 60 3.75 3.66 -19.87
C THR A 60 2.35 4.19 -20.05
N ALA A 61 1.39 3.55 -19.37
CA ALA A 61 0.04 4.05 -19.17
C ALA A 61 -0.13 4.61 -17.75
N TYR A 62 -0.72 5.79 -17.66
CA TYR A 62 -1.20 6.40 -16.43
C TYR A 62 -2.73 6.38 -16.43
N THR A 63 -3.35 5.86 -15.37
CA THR A 63 -4.81 5.97 -15.19
C THR A 63 -5.12 6.64 -13.87
N SER A 64 -5.78 7.80 -13.94
CA SER A 64 -6.26 8.54 -12.78
C SER A 64 -7.75 8.27 -12.55
N TYR A 65 -8.15 8.14 -11.28
CA TYR A 65 -9.54 7.98 -10.88
C TYR A 65 -9.79 8.54 -9.48
N THR A 66 -10.95 9.19 -9.29
CA THR A 66 -11.48 9.56 -7.98
C THR A 66 -12.84 8.90 -7.81
N PRO A 67 -13.08 8.06 -6.80
CA PRO A 67 -14.40 7.53 -6.51
C PRO A 67 -15.38 8.64 -6.11
N VAL A 68 -16.66 8.50 -6.47
CA VAL A 68 -17.70 9.41 -6.01
C VAL A 68 -17.84 9.29 -4.49
N SER A 69 -17.66 10.40 -3.78
CA SER A 69 -17.65 10.43 -2.31
C SER A 69 -18.77 11.33 -1.76
N GLN A 70 -19.58 10.80 -0.86
CA GLN A 70 -20.65 11.56 -0.19
C GLN A 70 -20.05 12.65 0.71
N GLY A 71 -20.74 13.79 0.78
CA GLY A 71 -20.29 14.93 1.60
C GLY A 71 -19.08 15.69 1.04
N SER A 72 -18.54 15.31 -0.11
CA SER A 72 -17.55 16.12 -0.82
C SER A 72 -18.22 17.33 -1.47
N GLY A 73 -17.46 18.41 -1.70
CA GLY A 73 -17.95 19.61 -2.39
C GLY A 73 -18.44 19.31 -3.82
N SER A 74 -18.90 20.34 -4.53
CA SER A 74 -19.36 20.20 -5.92
C SER A 74 -18.29 20.52 -6.98
N SER A 75 -17.13 21.02 -6.54
CA SER A 75 -16.03 21.47 -7.40
C SER A 75 -14.67 21.06 -6.84
N GLY A 76 -13.67 21.01 -7.71
CA GLY A 76 -12.30 20.66 -7.37
C GLY A 76 -11.44 20.61 -8.63
N LYS A 77 -10.13 20.50 -8.45
CA LYS A 77 -9.19 20.25 -9.55
C LYS A 77 -8.32 19.05 -9.21
N ALA A 78 -7.86 18.35 -10.22
CA ALA A 78 -6.80 17.37 -10.10
C ALA A 78 -5.88 17.50 -11.30
N ALA A 79 -4.58 17.39 -11.07
CA ALA A 79 -3.58 17.41 -12.13
C ALA A 79 -2.40 16.53 -11.74
N LEU A 80 -1.81 15.89 -12.74
CA LEU A 80 -0.56 15.14 -12.63
C LEU A 80 0.44 15.77 -13.61
N SER A 81 1.52 16.34 -13.10
CA SER A 81 2.46 17.16 -13.87
C SER A 81 3.88 16.63 -13.79
N PRO A 82 4.73 16.84 -14.81
CA PRO A 82 6.14 16.45 -14.76
C PRO A 82 6.90 17.05 -13.57
N ALA A 83 7.68 16.21 -12.89
CA ALA A 83 8.72 16.62 -11.97
C ALA A 83 9.98 17.03 -12.76
N THR A 84 10.70 18.04 -12.30
CA THR A 84 12.00 18.41 -12.86
C THR A 84 13.05 17.33 -12.57
N ARG A 85 13.86 16.98 -13.58
CA ARG A 85 15.04 16.12 -13.40
C ARG A 85 16.23 17.00 -13.01
N GLU A 86 16.52 17.11 -11.72
CA GLU A 86 17.75 17.75 -11.24
C GLU A 86 18.51 16.80 -10.31
N LEU A 87 19.75 16.48 -10.67
CA LEU A 87 20.73 15.90 -9.76
C LEU A 87 21.46 17.03 -9.03
N THR A 88 21.79 16.79 -7.77
CA THR A 88 22.53 17.71 -6.90
C THR A 88 23.87 18.09 -7.55
N ASP A 89 23.92 19.31 -8.12
CA ASP A 89 25.11 20.11 -8.49
C ASP A 89 24.81 21.12 -9.63
N GLY A 90 23.60 21.13 -10.19
CA GLY A 90 23.17 22.15 -11.14
C GLY A 90 22.78 23.47 -10.48
N THR A 91 23.55 24.54 -10.67
CA THR A 91 23.16 25.93 -10.34
C THR A 91 22.10 26.51 -11.30
N GLY A 92 21.24 25.66 -11.86
CA GLY A 92 20.30 26.00 -12.91
C GLY A 92 18.99 26.55 -12.34
N SER A 93 18.96 27.83 -11.96
CA SER A 93 17.71 28.56 -11.75
C SER A 93 17.02 28.82 -13.10
N GLY A 94 16.59 27.77 -13.79
CA GLY A 94 15.79 27.85 -15.00
C GLY A 94 14.31 27.95 -14.62
N LYS A 95 13.75 29.16 -14.60
CA LYS A 95 12.29 29.35 -14.67
C LYS A 95 11.80 28.89 -16.05
N GLY A 96 11.76 27.58 -16.27
CA GLY A 96 11.06 26.98 -17.41
C GLY A 96 9.57 27.22 -17.27
N LYS A 97 8.86 27.37 -18.40
CA LYS A 97 7.39 27.29 -18.40
C LYS A 97 7.00 25.99 -17.71
N ALA A 98 6.02 26.04 -16.80
CA ALA A 98 5.41 24.83 -16.25
C ALA A 98 4.96 23.94 -17.42
N ASP A 99 5.47 22.71 -17.47
CA ASP A 99 5.06 21.74 -18.47
C ASP A 99 3.58 21.45 -18.32
N LYS A 100 2.93 21.12 -19.45
CA LYS A 100 1.51 20.78 -19.43
C LYS A 100 1.29 19.53 -18.58
N PRO A 101 0.23 19.48 -17.75
CA PRO A 101 -0.11 18.28 -17.02
C PRO A 101 -0.29 17.08 -17.97
N VAL A 102 0.26 15.93 -17.59
CA VAL A 102 0.07 14.64 -18.27
C VAL A 102 -1.39 14.20 -18.15
N LEU A 103 -1.98 14.40 -16.96
CA LEU A 103 -3.40 14.14 -16.71
C LEU A 103 -4.07 15.35 -16.05
N SER A 104 -5.33 15.59 -16.40
CA SER A 104 -6.20 16.57 -15.74
C SER A 104 -7.62 16.03 -15.60
N PRO A 105 -7.88 15.16 -14.61
CA PRO A 105 -9.21 14.64 -14.34
C PRO A 105 -10.21 15.76 -14.06
N LEU A 106 -11.41 15.65 -14.64
CA LEU A 106 -12.43 16.70 -14.56
C LEU A 106 -13.57 16.38 -13.60
N LYS A 107 -13.86 15.10 -13.38
CA LYS A 107 -15.02 14.66 -12.59
C LYS A 107 -14.75 13.33 -11.86
N PRO A 108 -15.21 13.18 -10.61
CA PRO A 108 -15.24 11.89 -9.93
C PRO A 108 -16.07 10.84 -10.70
N GLY A 109 -15.76 9.56 -10.48
CA GLY A 109 -16.47 8.43 -11.06
C GLY A 109 -16.12 8.13 -12.53
N ARG A 110 -15.27 8.93 -13.16
CA ARG A 110 -14.78 8.71 -14.53
C ARG A 110 -13.25 8.62 -14.53
N PRO A 111 -12.67 7.47 -14.87
CA PRO A 111 -11.22 7.38 -15.01
C PRO A 111 -10.76 8.15 -16.24
N VAL A 112 -9.53 8.65 -16.19
CA VAL A 112 -8.86 9.34 -17.30
C VAL A 112 -7.50 8.68 -17.50
N ALA A 113 -7.17 8.34 -18.74
CA ALA A 113 -5.90 7.73 -19.12
C ALA A 113 -5.00 8.73 -19.86
N GLY A 114 -3.70 8.46 -19.80
CA GLY A 114 -2.64 9.18 -20.50
C GLY A 114 -1.44 8.26 -20.66
N GLU A 115 -0.59 8.55 -21.64
CA GLU A 115 0.49 7.65 -22.03
C GLU A 115 1.81 8.42 -22.12
N ALA A 116 2.92 7.71 -21.91
CA ALA A 116 4.28 8.19 -22.13
C ALA A 116 5.15 7.02 -22.58
N SER A 117 6.25 7.29 -23.28
CA SER A 117 7.15 6.26 -23.78
C SER A 117 8.62 6.64 -23.65
N GLY A 118 9.47 5.61 -23.63
CA GLY A 118 10.92 5.72 -23.58
C GLY A 118 11.50 6.14 -22.22
N ALA A 119 12.84 6.12 -22.15
CA ALA A 119 13.61 6.35 -20.93
C ALA A 119 13.55 7.79 -20.41
N GLU A 120 13.11 8.74 -21.24
CA GLU A 120 13.12 10.17 -20.93
C GLU A 120 11.85 10.65 -20.18
N SER A 121 10.90 9.75 -19.95
CA SER A 121 9.70 10.06 -19.16
C SER A 121 10.08 10.47 -17.72
N PRO A 122 9.65 11.65 -17.24
CA PRO A 122 9.98 12.11 -15.89
C PRO A 122 9.10 11.43 -14.83
N ALA A 123 9.51 11.53 -13.56
CA ALA A 123 8.58 11.33 -12.45
C ALA A 123 7.46 12.38 -12.53
N LEU A 124 6.30 12.10 -11.93
CA LEU A 124 5.16 13.01 -11.94
C LEU A 124 4.74 13.40 -10.52
N VAL A 125 4.44 14.67 -10.32
CA VAL A 125 3.87 15.21 -9.08
C VAL A 125 2.40 15.55 -9.30
N GLY A 126 1.56 15.03 -8.43
CA GLY A 126 0.12 15.14 -8.50
C GLY A 126 -0.47 15.90 -7.32
N SER A 127 -1.50 16.68 -7.60
CA SER A 127 -2.34 17.31 -6.59
C SER A 127 -3.82 17.23 -6.98
N ALA A 128 -4.67 16.95 -6.01
CA ALA A 128 -6.12 17.03 -6.15
C ALA A 128 -6.74 17.78 -4.98
N ASP A 129 -7.79 18.55 -5.24
CA ASP A 129 -8.56 19.31 -4.26
C ASP A 129 -10.07 19.15 -4.44
N GLY A 130 -10.81 19.54 -3.40
CA GLY A 130 -12.26 19.55 -3.42
C GLY A 130 -12.85 18.16 -3.69
N ASN A 131 -13.78 18.06 -4.64
CA ASN A 131 -14.45 16.80 -4.93
C ASN A 131 -13.60 15.75 -5.66
N LEU A 132 -12.42 16.13 -6.14
CA LEU A 132 -11.49 15.23 -6.79
C LEU A 132 -10.44 14.65 -5.84
N ALA A 133 -10.32 15.17 -4.60
CA ALA A 133 -9.33 14.71 -3.62
C ALA A 133 -9.67 13.38 -2.90
N PRO A 134 -10.92 13.11 -2.47
CA PRO A 134 -11.27 11.93 -1.67
C PRO A 134 -10.96 10.59 -2.37
N GLY A 135 -9.87 9.94 -1.99
CA GLY A 135 -9.44 8.65 -2.55
C GLY A 135 -8.97 8.78 -3.99
N TRP A 136 -8.51 9.97 -4.39
CA TRP A 136 -7.84 10.13 -5.67
C TRP A 136 -6.72 9.10 -5.77
N THR A 137 -6.70 8.37 -6.87
CA THR A 137 -5.77 7.28 -7.12
C THR A 137 -5.22 7.43 -8.52
N VAL A 138 -3.91 7.26 -8.67
CA VAL A 138 -3.25 7.19 -9.98
C VAL A 138 -2.47 5.88 -10.03
N GLN A 139 -2.75 5.08 -11.06
CA GLN A 139 -1.97 3.90 -11.40
C GLN A 139 -0.98 4.27 -12.50
N GLN A 140 0.27 3.86 -12.33
CA GLN A 140 1.27 3.79 -13.39
C GLN A 140 1.52 2.31 -13.72
N THR A 141 1.41 1.99 -15.00
CA THR A 141 1.69 0.66 -15.54
C THR A 141 2.66 0.82 -16.70
N THR A 142 3.85 0.23 -16.62
CA THR A 142 4.88 0.32 -17.67
C THR A 142 5.19 -1.06 -18.20
N GLU A 143 5.13 -1.22 -19.51
CA GLU A 143 5.57 -2.43 -20.21
C GLU A 143 6.98 -2.19 -20.76
N VAL A 144 7.90 -3.10 -20.45
CA VAL A 144 9.26 -3.09 -21.00
C VAL A 144 9.47 -4.40 -21.74
N ALA A 145 9.48 -4.33 -23.08
CA ALA A 145 9.48 -5.52 -23.93
C ALA A 145 10.78 -6.34 -23.88
N ALA A 146 11.93 -5.71 -23.60
CA ALA A 146 13.22 -6.40 -23.58
C ALA A 146 14.27 -5.70 -22.70
N GLY A 147 15.33 -6.45 -22.37
CA GLY A 147 16.47 -5.98 -21.58
C GLY A 147 16.34 -6.30 -20.09
N THR A 148 17.26 -5.73 -19.30
CA THR A 148 17.22 -5.84 -17.84
C THR A 148 15.93 -5.23 -17.31
N GLY A 149 15.21 -5.97 -16.47
CA GLY A 149 13.92 -5.51 -15.95
C GLY A 149 12.76 -5.56 -16.94
N ARG A 150 12.87 -6.33 -18.05
CA ARG A 150 11.72 -6.63 -18.93
C ARG A 150 10.53 -7.12 -18.09
N GLY A 151 9.32 -6.78 -18.48
CA GLY A 151 8.13 -7.14 -17.73
C GLY A 151 7.07 -6.06 -17.71
N LEU A 152 6.05 -6.30 -16.89
CA LEU A 152 4.97 -5.37 -16.65
C LEU A 152 5.16 -4.78 -15.25
N LEU A 153 5.64 -3.55 -15.19
CA LEU A 153 5.97 -2.85 -13.96
C LEU A 153 4.75 -2.03 -13.49
N GLY A 154 4.17 -2.37 -12.35
CA GLY A 154 2.97 -1.71 -11.84
C GLY A 154 3.17 -1.04 -10.50
N VAL A 155 2.85 0.26 -10.39
CA VAL A 155 2.91 1.00 -9.13
C VAL A 155 1.70 1.91 -8.95
N ASN A 156 1.12 1.88 -7.75
CA ASN A 156 0.21 2.93 -7.31
C ASN A 156 1.06 4.15 -6.94
N CYS A 157 0.82 5.29 -7.60
CA CYS A 157 1.49 6.53 -7.22
C CYS A 157 1.19 6.82 -5.75
N SER A 158 2.21 7.11 -4.96
CA SER A 158 2.12 7.12 -3.50
C SER A 158 1.99 8.53 -2.95
N ALA A 159 1.33 8.65 -1.79
CA ALA A 159 1.32 9.89 -1.05
C ALA A 159 2.72 10.17 -0.47
N PRO A 160 3.14 11.44 -0.35
CA PRO A 160 4.41 11.76 0.28
C PRO A 160 4.36 11.50 1.79
N ASP A 161 5.44 10.93 2.31
CA ASP A 161 5.60 10.57 3.72
C ASP A 161 7.07 10.78 4.15
N THR A 162 7.39 10.41 5.39
CA THR A 162 8.74 10.58 5.97
C THR A 162 9.45 9.28 6.33
N ASP A 163 8.76 8.14 6.34
CA ASP A 163 9.30 6.84 6.75
C ASP A 163 8.83 5.73 5.83
N PHE A 164 9.76 4.92 5.31
CA PHE A 164 9.42 3.83 4.37
C PHE A 164 10.31 2.62 4.55
N TRP A 165 9.71 1.43 4.49
CA TRP A 165 10.41 0.16 4.55
C TRP A 165 10.24 -0.64 3.25
N PHE A 166 11.32 -1.16 2.67
CA PHE A 166 11.29 -2.00 1.47
C PHE A 166 12.06 -3.31 1.69
N PRO A 167 11.44 -4.31 2.33
CA PRO A 167 12.00 -5.66 2.38
C PRO A 167 12.00 -6.24 0.96
N GLY A 168 13.09 -6.90 0.54
CA GLY A 168 13.16 -7.58 -0.76
C GLY A 168 13.86 -6.81 -1.88
N ALA A 169 14.41 -5.64 -1.58
CA ALA A 169 15.41 -4.99 -2.43
C ALA A 169 16.71 -5.83 -2.47
N SER A 170 17.58 -5.52 -3.43
CA SER A 170 18.82 -6.23 -3.69
C SER A 170 19.96 -5.29 -4.08
N THR A 171 21.18 -5.70 -3.77
CA THR A 171 22.43 -5.10 -4.29
C THR A 171 23.27 -6.13 -5.04
N ALA A 172 22.68 -7.29 -5.38
CA ALA A 172 23.33 -8.35 -6.13
C ALA A 172 23.67 -7.91 -7.57
N LYS A 173 24.63 -8.58 -8.21
CA LYS A 173 25.17 -8.13 -9.50
C LYS A 173 24.19 -8.28 -10.65
N GLU A 174 23.31 -9.27 -10.55
CA GLU A 174 22.21 -9.56 -11.48
C GLU A 174 20.98 -8.65 -11.29
N ARG A 175 21.04 -7.72 -10.31
CA ARG A 175 19.97 -6.81 -9.94
C ARG A 175 20.44 -5.36 -10.06
N SER A 176 19.64 -4.56 -10.74
CA SER A 176 19.82 -3.11 -10.88
C SER A 176 18.68 -2.39 -10.17
N ASP A 177 18.68 -2.46 -8.83
CA ASP A 177 17.63 -1.85 -8.02
C ASP A 177 17.89 -0.35 -7.81
N TYR A 178 16.89 0.48 -8.13
CA TYR A 178 16.92 1.92 -7.87
C TYR A 178 15.84 2.31 -6.87
N ILE A 179 16.21 3.05 -5.82
CA ILE A 179 15.22 3.78 -5.01
C ILE A 179 14.95 5.12 -5.68
N HIS A 180 13.69 5.38 -6.04
CA HIS A 180 13.25 6.65 -6.59
C HIS A 180 12.67 7.52 -5.48
N LEU A 181 13.29 8.68 -5.23
CA LEU A 181 12.87 9.65 -4.23
C LEU A 181 12.29 10.88 -4.93
N THR A 182 11.00 11.16 -4.76
CA THR A 182 10.35 12.31 -5.42
C THR A 182 9.81 13.28 -4.39
N ASN A 183 10.18 14.56 -4.50
CA ASN A 183 9.77 15.62 -3.59
C ASN A 183 8.63 16.45 -4.23
N PRO A 184 7.43 16.50 -3.63
CA PRO A 184 6.31 17.29 -4.14
C PRO A 184 6.29 18.74 -3.64
N ASP A 185 7.14 19.06 -2.66
CA ASP A 185 7.06 20.31 -1.91
C ASP A 185 7.94 21.41 -2.56
N ASP A 186 7.65 22.67 -2.24
CA ASP A 186 8.38 23.85 -2.75
C ASP A 186 9.75 24.05 -2.08
N SER A 187 10.10 23.20 -1.11
CA SER A 187 11.37 23.22 -0.38
C SER A 187 12.11 21.90 -0.55
N ALA A 188 13.44 21.95 -0.59
CA ALA A 188 14.25 20.74 -0.68
C ALA A 188 13.99 19.79 0.51
N ALA A 189 13.96 18.49 0.24
CA ALA A 189 13.92 17.44 1.25
C ALA A 189 15.33 16.88 1.46
N VAL A 190 15.61 16.39 2.67
CA VAL A 190 16.85 15.69 3.00
C VAL A 190 16.50 14.29 3.46
N VAL A 191 17.04 13.30 2.75
CA VAL A 191 16.65 11.89 2.91
C VAL A 191 17.87 11.04 3.22
N ASP A 192 17.69 10.11 4.15
CA ASP A 192 18.65 9.06 4.45
C ASP A 192 18.10 7.71 3.95
N VAL A 193 18.98 6.89 3.40
CA VAL A 193 18.70 5.59 2.76
C VAL A 193 19.61 4.56 3.41
N GLN A 194 19.06 3.79 4.35
CA GLN A 194 19.77 2.78 5.12
C GLN A 194 19.47 1.37 4.61
N LEU A 195 20.50 0.52 4.57
CA LEU A 195 20.40 -0.86 4.12
C LEU A 195 20.65 -1.84 5.27
N PHE A 196 19.82 -2.87 5.38
CA PHE A 196 19.98 -3.94 6.35
C PHE A 196 20.09 -5.30 5.64
N GLY A 197 21.15 -6.04 5.93
CA GLY A 197 21.39 -7.39 5.43
C GLY A 197 21.20 -8.46 6.51
N ALA A 198 21.52 -9.70 6.17
CA ALA A 198 21.44 -10.84 7.09
C ALA A 198 22.40 -10.74 8.31
N LYS A 199 23.35 -9.80 8.28
CA LYS A 199 24.33 -9.56 9.36
C LYS A 199 24.10 -8.23 10.10
N GLY A 200 22.97 -7.56 9.85
CA GLY A 200 22.66 -6.27 10.43
C GLY A 200 22.74 -5.13 9.42
N ALA A 201 22.84 -3.89 9.94
CA ALA A 201 23.03 -2.69 9.15
C ALA A 201 24.28 -2.80 8.25
N ILE A 202 24.12 -2.39 7.00
CA ILE A 202 25.18 -2.28 6.00
C ILE A 202 25.60 -0.82 5.99
N LYS A 203 26.86 -0.56 6.35
CA LYS A 203 27.39 0.79 6.36
C LYS A 203 27.50 1.33 4.92
N SER A 204 26.94 2.51 4.71
CA SER A 204 27.06 3.28 3.46
C SER A 204 27.53 4.70 3.81
N ASP A 205 28.53 5.21 3.09
CA ASP A 205 29.00 6.59 3.28
C ASP A 205 28.26 7.58 2.35
N VAL A 206 27.45 7.08 1.40
CA VAL A 206 26.75 7.89 0.37
C VAL A 206 25.22 7.81 0.46
N GLY A 207 24.69 6.99 1.37
CA GLY A 207 23.25 6.82 1.58
C GLY A 207 22.61 7.87 2.49
N GLU A 208 23.40 8.72 3.15
CA GLU A 208 22.90 9.72 4.10
C GLU A 208 22.93 11.13 3.51
N GLY A 209 21.89 11.92 3.75
CA GLY A 209 21.84 13.34 3.38
C GLY A 209 21.61 13.63 1.91
N ILE A 210 20.92 12.72 1.23
CA ILE A 210 20.52 12.89 -0.16
C ILE A 210 19.55 14.08 -0.23
N GLN A 211 19.94 15.13 -0.96
CA GLN A 211 19.07 16.28 -1.19
C GLN A 211 18.16 16.00 -2.39
N VAL A 212 16.85 16.16 -2.17
CA VAL A 212 15.85 16.07 -3.24
C VAL A 212 15.26 17.47 -3.42
N GLN A 213 15.61 18.13 -4.53
CA GLN A 213 15.20 19.50 -4.82
C GLN A 213 13.67 19.62 -4.93
N PRO A 214 13.09 20.83 -4.77
CA PRO A 214 11.66 21.05 -4.96
C PRO A 214 11.15 20.49 -6.28
N HIS A 215 9.99 19.83 -6.26
CA HIS A 215 9.34 19.26 -7.46
C HIS A 215 10.25 18.36 -8.31
N SER A 216 11.24 17.71 -7.71
CA SER A 216 12.23 16.89 -8.41
C SER A 216 12.20 15.43 -7.98
N SER A 217 12.89 14.58 -8.77
CA SER A 217 13.07 13.17 -8.47
C SER A 217 14.53 12.77 -8.60
N VAL A 218 15.04 12.03 -7.60
CA VAL A 218 16.41 11.50 -7.56
C VAL A 218 16.34 9.97 -7.51
N PRO A 219 16.80 9.26 -8.55
CA PRO A 219 17.03 7.82 -8.49
C PRO A 219 18.40 7.53 -7.87
N VAL A 220 18.46 6.59 -6.93
CA VAL A 220 19.72 6.13 -6.31
C VAL A 220 19.89 4.63 -6.55
N LEU A 221 20.97 4.25 -7.23
CA LEU A 221 21.31 2.85 -7.49
C LEU A 221 21.79 2.17 -6.21
N LEU A 222 21.05 1.18 -5.70
CA LEU A 222 21.32 0.57 -4.40
C LEU A 222 22.66 -0.16 -4.34
N SER A 223 23.15 -0.72 -5.46
CA SER A 223 24.45 -1.41 -5.51
C SER A 223 25.64 -0.48 -5.31
N THR A 224 25.45 0.84 -5.43
CA THR A 224 26.50 1.85 -5.14
C THR A 224 26.63 2.16 -3.65
N LEU A 225 25.68 1.73 -2.83
CA LEU A 225 25.65 1.98 -1.39
C LEU A 225 26.46 0.94 -0.58
N THR A 226 27.03 -0.08 -1.24
CA THR A 226 27.81 -1.13 -0.58
C THR A 226 28.81 -1.78 -1.54
N ASP A 227 30.04 -2.00 -1.09
CA ASP A 227 31.05 -2.77 -1.85
C ASP A 227 30.81 -4.28 -1.82
N LYS A 228 29.86 -4.75 -0.99
CA LYS A 228 29.56 -6.17 -0.78
C LYS A 228 28.14 -6.48 -1.22
N PRO A 229 27.96 -6.92 -2.48
CA PRO A 229 26.65 -7.30 -3.02
C PRO A 229 25.88 -8.26 -2.10
N GLN A 230 24.61 -7.95 -1.87
CA GLN A 230 23.69 -8.75 -1.06
C GLN A 230 22.43 -9.08 -1.87
N THR A 231 22.04 -10.35 -1.89
CA THR A 231 20.84 -10.80 -2.61
C THR A 231 19.53 -10.33 -1.98
N ASN A 232 19.47 -10.25 -0.65
CA ASN A 232 18.28 -9.81 0.07
C ASN A 232 18.69 -8.73 1.06
N VAL A 233 18.13 -7.54 0.88
CA VAL A 233 18.25 -6.43 1.82
C VAL A 233 16.86 -5.89 2.17
N THR A 234 16.78 -5.26 3.33
CA THR A 234 15.67 -4.38 3.69
C THR A 234 16.20 -2.96 3.62
N LEU A 235 15.53 -2.12 2.86
CA LEU A 235 15.81 -0.68 2.80
C LEU A 235 14.93 0.06 3.80
N HIS A 236 15.49 1.03 4.50
CA HIS A 236 14.77 2.02 5.29
C HIS A 236 15.07 3.42 4.75
N VAL A 237 14.03 4.16 4.40
CA VAL A 237 14.14 5.54 3.90
C VAL A 237 13.52 6.47 4.92
N THR A 238 14.28 7.46 5.37
CA THR A 238 13.82 8.46 6.34
C THR A 238 14.05 9.86 5.80
N ALA A 239 12.99 10.68 5.72
CA ALA A 239 13.13 12.10 5.44
C ALA A 239 13.43 12.86 6.75
N ARG A 240 14.65 13.40 6.88
CA ARG A 240 15.06 14.25 8.01
C ARG A 240 14.37 15.61 8.00
N SER A 241 14.05 16.10 6.81
CA SER A 241 13.29 17.34 6.59
C SER A 241 12.51 17.24 5.29
N GLY A 242 11.32 17.86 5.26
CA GLY A 242 10.40 17.71 4.14
C GLY A 242 9.75 16.34 4.10
N ARG A 243 9.17 15.98 2.96
CA ARG A 243 8.56 14.66 2.70
C ARG A 243 8.86 14.23 1.28
N VAL A 244 8.86 12.94 1.02
CA VAL A 244 9.06 12.38 -0.32
C VAL A 244 8.07 11.26 -0.58
N ALA A 245 7.86 10.91 -1.84
CA ALA A 245 7.45 9.56 -2.19
C ALA A 245 8.67 8.71 -2.51
N ALA A 246 8.59 7.43 -2.14
CA ALA A 246 9.66 6.46 -2.30
C ALA A 246 9.11 5.15 -2.90
N ALA A 247 9.78 4.61 -3.91
CA ALA A 247 9.50 3.30 -4.50
C ALA A 247 10.78 2.69 -5.09
N VAL A 248 10.96 1.38 -4.96
CA VAL A 248 12.10 0.68 -5.54
C VAL A 248 11.72 0.12 -6.91
N LEU A 249 12.45 0.51 -7.94
CA LEU A 249 12.44 -0.17 -9.24
C LEU A 249 13.38 -1.37 -9.13
N ALA A 250 12.83 -2.59 -9.12
CA ALA A 250 13.62 -3.81 -9.04
C ALA A 250 13.76 -4.43 -10.43
N ALA A 251 14.95 -4.32 -11.02
CA ALA A 251 15.23 -4.83 -12.37
C ALA A 251 16.23 -6.00 -12.30
N ASP A 252 15.84 -7.17 -12.78
CA ASP A 252 16.67 -8.38 -12.84
C ASP A 252 17.03 -8.71 -14.29
N ASP A 253 18.27 -9.16 -14.52
CA ASP A 253 18.75 -9.51 -15.85
C ASP A 253 18.03 -10.72 -16.46
N LYS A 254 17.42 -11.57 -15.64
CA LYS A 254 16.78 -12.83 -16.08
C LYS A 254 15.33 -12.98 -15.64
N LEU A 255 15.00 -12.54 -14.44
CA LEU A 255 13.68 -12.76 -13.85
C LEU A 255 12.70 -11.60 -14.10
N GLY A 256 13.10 -10.64 -14.94
CA GLY A 256 12.29 -9.49 -15.28
C GLY A 256 12.31 -8.39 -14.22
N GLY A 257 11.35 -7.47 -14.27
CA GLY A 257 11.27 -6.36 -13.34
C GLY A 257 9.84 -6.01 -12.93
N ASP A 258 9.72 -5.47 -11.72
CA ASP A 258 8.49 -4.85 -11.21
C ASP A 258 8.88 -3.75 -10.21
N TRP A 259 7.91 -2.92 -9.84
CA TRP A 259 8.06 -2.02 -8.72
C TRP A 259 7.89 -2.78 -7.40
N LEU A 260 8.72 -2.44 -6.42
CA LEU A 260 8.55 -2.80 -5.01
C LEU A 260 8.08 -1.54 -4.26
N PRO A 261 6.76 -1.40 -3.99
CA PRO A 261 6.24 -0.34 -3.13
C PRO A 261 6.67 -0.54 -1.68
N ALA A 262 6.53 0.51 -0.87
CA ALA A 262 6.79 0.44 0.56
C ALA A 262 5.86 -0.58 1.23
N SER A 263 6.41 -1.33 2.18
CA SER A 263 5.64 -2.13 3.13
C SER A 263 4.76 -1.21 3.98
N ALA A 264 3.64 -1.74 4.46
CA ALA A 264 2.89 -1.09 5.53
C ALA A 264 3.77 -0.89 6.77
N ASP A 265 3.35 0.04 7.63
CA ASP A 265 4.04 0.35 8.88
C ASP A 265 4.32 -0.92 9.70
N PRO A 266 5.46 -0.98 10.41
CA PRO A 266 5.83 -2.15 11.19
C PRO A 266 4.72 -2.60 12.15
N ALA A 267 4.30 -3.86 12.05
CA ALA A 267 3.18 -4.40 12.81
C ALA A 267 3.43 -5.82 13.30
N GLY A 268 2.76 -6.24 14.37
CA GLY A 268 2.91 -7.59 14.92
C GLY A 268 2.37 -8.70 14.02
N THR A 269 1.30 -8.40 13.27
CA THR A 269 0.72 -9.30 12.25
C THR A 269 0.72 -8.57 10.92
N VAL A 270 1.24 -9.23 9.89
CA VAL A 270 1.33 -8.66 8.53
C VAL A 270 0.72 -9.60 7.50
N VAL A 271 0.12 -9.02 6.45
CA VAL A 271 -0.58 -9.74 5.38
C VAL A 271 -0.04 -9.30 4.04
N LEU A 272 0.32 -10.29 3.20
CA LEU A 272 0.89 -10.11 1.86
C LEU A 272 -0.05 -10.75 0.83
N PRO A 273 -1.03 -9.99 0.29
CA PRO A 273 -2.15 -10.57 -0.44
C PRO A 273 -1.89 -10.85 -1.92
N GLY A 274 -2.45 -11.96 -2.43
CA GLY A 274 -2.59 -12.23 -3.86
C GLY A 274 -1.38 -12.86 -4.55
N ILE A 275 -0.81 -13.89 -3.92
CA ILE A 275 0.12 -14.81 -4.58
C ILE A 275 -0.64 -15.58 -5.68
N PRO A 276 -0.24 -15.46 -6.96
CA PRO A 276 -0.89 -16.15 -8.07
C PRO A 276 -0.78 -17.66 -7.96
N LYS A 277 -1.80 -18.38 -8.44
CA LYS A 277 -1.88 -19.85 -8.37
C LYS A 277 -0.76 -20.59 -9.08
N ASP A 278 -0.14 -19.94 -10.06
CA ASP A 278 0.92 -20.47 -10.92
C ASP A 278 2.31 -19.90 -10.54
N ALA A 279 2.45 -19.34 -9.34
CA ALA A 279 3.74 -19.00 -8.76
C ALA A 279 4.61 -20.26 -8.66
N THR A 280 5.80 -20.20 -9.24
CA THR A 280 6.77 -21.32 -9.22
C THR A 280 7.80 -21.17 -8.11
N SER A 281 8.02 -19.96 -7.63
CA SER A 281 8.83 -19.66 -6.43
C SER A 281 8.30 -18.40 -5.74
N VAL A 282 8.27 -18.42 -4.41
CA VAL A 282 7.92 -17.27 -3.57
C VAL A 282 9.01 -17.10 -2.53
N ARG A 283 9.71 -15.97 -2.55
CA ARG A 283 10.68 -15.61 -1.53
C ARG A 283 10.09 -14.59 -0.57
N LEU A 284 10.02 -14.93 0.71
CA LEU A 284 9.66 -14.02 1.78
C LEU A 284 10.92 -13.31 2.29
N VAL A 285 10.86 -11.98 2.41
CA VAL A 285 11.87 -11.16 3.08
C VAL A 285 11.19 -10.37 4.20
N ALA A 286 11.75 -10.42 5.40
CA ALA A 286 11.20 -9.79 6.59
C ALA A 286 12.29 -9.13 7.46
N PHE A 287 11.87 -8.11 8.21
CA PHE A 287 12.73 -7.34 9.10
C PHE A 287 11.92 -6.84 10.31
N THR A 288 12.54 -6.77 11.49
CA THR A 288 11.93 -6.23 12.71
C THR A 288 12.66 -4.96 13.15
N PRO A 289 12.05 -3.77 12.97
CA PRO A 289 12.60 -2.51 13.46
C PRO A 289 12.32 -2.37 14.96
N GLY A 290 13.33 -2.61 15.78
CA GLY A 290 13.24 -2.55 17.24
C GLY A 290 14.30 -3.42 17.89
N ASP A 291 14.31 -3.47 19.22
CA ASP A 291 15.34 -4.18 19.99
C ASP A 291 15.03 -5.66 20.24
N ASN A 292 13.82 -6.11 19.89
CA ASN A 292 13.36 -7.46 20.13
C ASN A 292 13.30 -8.28 18.83
N ASP A 293 13.69 -9.55 18.94
CA ASP A 293 13.50 -10.54 17.88
C ASP A 293 12.00 -10.81 17.68
N ALA A 294 11.64 -11.19 16.45
CA ALA A 294 10.28 -11.59 16.10
C ALA A 294 10.23 -13.07 15.73
N ASP A 295 9.46 -13.86 16.48
CA ASP A 295 9.11 -15.22 16.12
C ASP A 295 7.72 -15.26 15.48
N LEU A 296 7.68 -15.59 14.19
CA LEU A 296 6.48 -15.53 13.37
C LEU A 296 6.07 -16.92 12.92
N LYS A 297 4.77 -17.20 12.99
CA LYS A 297 4.15 -18.30 12.27
C LYS A 297 3.91 -17.87 10.83
N VAL A 298 4.32 -18.69 9.87
CA VAL A 298 4.10 -18.44 8.44
C VAL A 298 2.91 -19.28 7.97
N GLN A 299 1.86 -18.63 7.44
CA GLN A 299 0.68 -19.33 6.93
C GLN A 299 0.24 -18.80 5.58
N LEU A 300 -0.09 -19.70 4.65
CA LEU A 300 -0.78 -19.37 3.41
C LEU A 300 -2.30 -19.47 3.63
N ALA A 301 -3.01 -18.36 3.55
CA ALA A 301 -4.46 -18.35 3.45
C ALA A 301 -4.88 -18.71 2.01
N SER A 302 -5.32 -19.95 1.78
CA SER A 302 -5.84 -20.47 0.52
C SER A 302 -7.36 -20.26 0.40
N PRO A 303 -8.02 -20.66 -0.70
CA PRO A 303 -9.48 -20.62 -0.81
C PRO A 303 -10.21 -21.54 0.18
N THR A 304 -9.52 -22.54 0.71
CA THR A 304 -10.10 -23.59 1.57
C THR A 304 -9.71 -23.48 3.03
N GLY A 305 -8.67 -22.70 3.36
CA GLY A 305 -8.25 -22.46 4.74
C GLY A 305 -6.81 -21.97 4.85
N ARG A 306 -6.27 -21.96 6.07
CA ARG A 306 -4.85 -21.67 6.29
C ARG A 306 -4.02 -22.94 6.20
N ILE A 307 -2.96 -22.88 5.40
CA ILE A 307 -1.98 -23.95 5.20
C ILE A 307 -0.65 -23.47 5.77
N THR A 308 0.05 -24.35 6.48
CA THR A 308 1.43 -24.07 6.91
C THR A 308 2.39 -24.59 5.86
N PRO A 309 3.26 -23.76 5.26
CA PRO A 309 4.26 -24.22 4.30
C PRO A 309 5.24 -25.21 4.95
N ALA A 310 5.44 -26.36 4.33
CA ALA A 310 6.30 -27.41 4.86
C ALA A 310 7.77 -26.94 4.98
N GLY A 311 8.38 -27.14 6.14
CA GLY A 311 9.77 -26.71 6.42
C GLY A 311 9.93 -25.21 6.68
N HIS A 312 8.84 -24.45 6.65
CA HIS A 312 8.80 -23.02 6.93
C HIS A 312 7.61 -22.68 7.84
N GLU A 313 7.37 -23.52 8.85
CA GLU A 313 6.26 -23.35 9.79
C GLU A 313 6.41 -22.08 10.64
N SER A 314 7.65 -21.72 10.95
CA SER A 314 8.03 -20.50 11.65
C SER A 314 9.17 -19.78 10.94
N LEU A 315 9.24 -18.48 11.20
CA LEU A 315 10.31 -17.59 10.78
C LEU A 315 10.78 -16.82 12.00
N HIS A 316 12.06 -16.99 12.34
CA HIS A 316 12.74 -16.18 13.35
C HIS A 316 13.43 -15.01 12.65
N VAL A 317 13.06 -13.78 13.03
CA VAL A 317 13.64 -12.54 12.52
C VAL A 317 14.38 -11.87 13.66
N LYS A 318 15.71 -11.84 13.55
CA LYS A 318 16.54 -11.17 14.55
C LYS A 318 16.45 -9.65 14.42
N SER A 319 16.38 -8.95 15.54
CA SER A 319 16.43 -7.49 15.62
C SER A 319 17.55 -6.90 14.76
N GLY A 320 17.18 -5.92 13.92
CA GLY A 320 18.11 -5.22 13.05
C GLY A 320 18.70 -6.04 11.90
N MET A 321 18.25 -7.28 11.68
CA MET A 321 18.74 -8.17 10.61
C MET A 321 17.64 -8.55 9.63
N THR A 322 17.98 -8.57 8.34
CA THR A 322 17.06 -9.05 7.30
C THR A 322 17.05 -10.57 7.26
N ALA A 323 15.87 -11.17 7.45
CA ALA A 323 15.63 -12.58 7.25
C ALA A 323 15.00 -12.83 5.88
N ALA A 324 15.45 -13.88 5.17
CA ALA A 324 14.91 -14.26 3.87
C ALA A 324 14.74 -15.78 3.78
N VAL A 325 13.59 -16.23 3.28
CA VAL A 325 13.23 -17.65 3.15
C VAL A 325 12.59 -17.91 1.79
N ASP A 326 12.98 -18.99 1.14
CA ASP A 326 12.40 -19.45 -0.11
C ASP A 326 11.29 -20.47 0.18
N LEU A 327 10.04 -20.09 -0.11
CA LEU A 327 8.86 -20.93 0.13
C LEU A 327 8.54 -21.84 -1.08
N GLY A 328 9.30 -21.73 -2.18
CA GLY A 328 9.05 -22.47 -3.42
C GLY A 328 7.65 -22.23 -4.01
N ASP A 329 7.10 -23.24 -4.68
CA ASP A 329 5.69 -23.29 -5.11
C ASP A 329 4.80 -23.54 -3.88
N VAL A 330 4.63 -22.49 -3.07
CA VAL A 330 3.80 -22.52 -1.86
C VAL A 330 2.30 -22.64 -2.18
N THR A 331 1.89 -22.16 -3.35
CA THR A 331 0.47 -22.12 -3.78
C THR A 331 -0.06 -23.47 -4.23
N ARG A 332 0.80 -24.36 -4.76
CA ARG A 332 0.40 -25.70 -5.24
C ARG A 332 -0.79 -25.68 -6.20
N GLY A 333 -0.90 -24.66 -7.04
CA GLY A 333 -2.01 -24.49 -7.98
C GLY A 333 -3.25 -23.75 -7.44
N GLU A 334 -3.25 -23.31 -6.18
CA GLU A 334 -4.31 -22.49 -5.59
C GLU A 334 -3.78 -21.11 -5.18
N ALA A 335 -4.36 -20.05 -5.74
CA ALA A 335 -3.98 -18.68 -5.38
C ALA A 335 -4.28 -18.42 -3.90
N GLY A 336 -3.41 -17.66 -3.24
CA GLY A 336 -3.52 -17.43 -1.81
C GLY A 336 -2.81 -16.16 -1.36
N SER A 337 -2.71 -15.98 -0.05
CA SER A 337 -2.06 -14.82 0.55
C SER A 337 -1.26 -15.26 1.76
N LEU A 338 -0.09 -14.66 1.96
CA LEU A 338 0.72 -14.98 3.14
C LEU A 338 0.27 -14.15 4.33
N VAL A 339 0.15 -14.79 5.48
CA VAL A 339 -0.18 -14.17 6.77
C VAL A 339 0.92 -14.55 7.75
N LEU A 340 1.57 -13.54 8.33
CA LEU A 340 2.57 -13.72 9.38
C LEU A 340 1.97 -13.26 10.70
N THR A 341 1.95 -14.13 11.69
CA THR A 341 1.42 -13.84 13.04
C THR A 341 2.44 -14.20 14.10
N PRO A 342 2.55 -13.48 15.22
CA PRO A 342 3.52 -13.80 16.26
C PRO A 342 3.19 -15.15 16.92
N THR A 343 4.21 -15.93 17.29
CA THR A 343 4.04 -17.17 18.06
C THR A 343 4.11 -16.97 19.58
N GLY A 344 4.54 -15.78 20.01
CA GLY A 344 4.68 -15.38 21.41
C GLY A 344 4.52 -13.87 21.55
N ASP A 345 5.46 -13.23 22.24
CA ASP A 345 5.49 -11.76 22.34
C ASP A 345 5.59 -11.13 20.96
N SER A 346 4.80 -10.07 20.75
CA SER A 346 4.70 -9.42 19.46
C SER A 346 5.80 -8.37 19.31
N ALA A 347 6.71 -8.57 18.36
CA ALA A 347 7.61 -7.54 17.85
C ALA A 347 7.07 -6.97 16.52
N PRO A 348 7.28 -5.68 16.22
CA PRO A 348 6.83 -5.07 14.97
C PRO A 348 7.65 -5.60 13.79
N VAL A 349 7.00 -5.95 12.69
CA VAL A 349 7.66 -6.53 11.51
C VAL A 349 7.19 -5.83 10.24
N VAL A 350 8.11 -5.67 9.30
CA VAL A 350 7.84 -5.33 7.90
C VAL A 350 8.23 -6.52 7.03
N ALA A 351 7.48 -6.75 5.95
CA ALA A 351 7.73 -7.86 5.05
C ALA A 351 7.35 -7.54 3.59
N ALA A 352 7.94 -8.29 2.65
CA ALA A 352 7.51 -8.36 1.27
C ALA A 352 7.80 -9.74 0.68
N LEU A 353 7.11 -10.06 -0.40
CA LEU A 353 7.36 -11.23 -1.23
C LEU A 353 7.99 -10.80 -2.54
N ARG A 354 8.94 -11.60 -3.03
CA ARG A 354 9.24 -11.70 -4.46
C ARG A 354 8.58 -12.96 -4.99
N VAL A 355 7.71 -12.82 -5.97
CA VAL A 355 7.00 -13.92 -6.62
C VAL A 355 7.57 -14.12 -8.01
N VAL A 356 7.87 -15.37 -8.37
CA VAL A 356 8.29 -15.75 -9.72
C VAL A 356 7.23 -16.65 -10.35
N ARG A 357 6.88 -16.38 -11.61
CA ARG A 357 6.03 -17.24 -12.45
C ARG A 357 6.85 -17.72 -13.66
N GLY A 358 6.39 -18.80 -14.28
CA GLY A 358 7.06 -19.39 -15.44
C GLY A 358 8.29 -20.24 -15.09
N LYS A 359 9.03 -20.68 -16.12
CA LYS A 359 10.15 -21.63 -16.02
C LYS A 359 11.20 -21.34 -17.10
N GLY A 360 12.44 -21.75 -16.86
CA GLY A 360 13.52 -21.59 -17.85
C GLY A 360 13.80 -20.11 -18.10
N ASP A 361 13.85 -19.72 -19.37
CA ASP A 361 14.08 -18.32 -19.77
C ASP A 361 12.77 -17.49 -19.78
N ASP A 362 11.61 -18.16 -19.75
CA ASP A 362 10.27 -17.55 -19.73
C ASP A 362 9.81 -17.31 -18.29
N GLN A 363 10.58 -16.54 -17.53
CA GLN A 363 10.29 -16.20 -16.13
C GLN A 363 10.03 -14.71 -15.94
N GLU A 364 8.99 -14.43 -15.16
CA GLU A 364 8.57 -13.09 -14.78
C GLU A 364 8.54 -12.99 -13.26
N SER A 365 8.79 -11.80 -12.71
CA SER A 365 8.74 -11.58 -11.27
C SER A 365 7.99 -10.31 -10.90
N ALA A 366 7.30 -10.37 -9.75
CA ALA A 366 6.55 -9.27 -9.17
C ALA A 366 6.80 -9.21 -7.66
N PHE A 367 6.52 -8.06 -7.06
CA PHE A 367 6.65 -7.87 -5.61
C PHE A 367 5.30 -7.68 -4.93
N ILE A 368 5.14 -8.25 -3.74
CA ILE A 368 3.95 -8.08 -2.90
C ILE A 368 4.41 -7.62 -1.52
N PRO A 369 4.38 -6.33 -1.20
CA PRO A 369 4.65 -5.86 0.16
C PRO A 369 3.52 -6.26 1.12
N ALA A 370 3.83 -6.33 2.41
CA ALA A 370 2.79 -6.30 3.42
C ALA A 370 1.98 -5.01 3.29
N THR A 371 0.67 -5.11 3.48
CA THR A 371 -0.25 -3.99 3.25
C THR A 371 -1.21 -3.79 4.41
N ARG A 372 -1.72 -2.56 4.55
CA ARG A 372 -2.89 -2.26 5.38
C ARG A 372 -4.16 -2.89 4.79
N PRO A 373 -5.21 -3.14 5.60
CA PRO A 373 -6.49 -3.61 5.09
C PRO A 373 -7.13 -2.57 4.15
N VAL A 374 -8.14 -3.01 3.41
CA VAL A 374 -8.99 -2.17 2.55
C VAL A 374 -9.59 -0.99 3.32
N GLY A 375 -9.82 -1.15 4.63
CA GLY A 375 -10.33 -0.11 5.50
C GLY A 375 -11.75 0.30 5.11
N ALA A 376 -12.04 1.60 5.10
CA ALA A 376 -13.35 2.08 4.67
C ALA A 376 -13.52 1.87 3.15
N ARG A 377 -12.46 2.15 2.40
CA ARG A 377 -12.46 2.04 0.94
C ARG A 377 -11.03 1.98 0.41
N ALA A 378 -10.78 1.10 -0.55
CA ALA A 378 -9.57 1.04 -1.35
C ALA A 378 -9.89 1.20 -2.83
N THR A 379 -8.95 1.73 -3.61
CA THR A 379 -9.14 1.99 -5.03
C THR A 379 -7.91 1.57 -5.83
N VAL A 380 -8.11 0.97 -7.00
CA VAL A 380 -7.05 0.63 -7.96
C VAL A 380 -7.54 0.97 -9.36
N ALA A 381 -6.73 1.70 -10.13
CA ALA A 381 -7.07 2.12 -11.49
C ALA A 381 -6.48 1.16 -12.55
N ASP A 382 -6.70 1.43 -13.84
CA ASP A 382 -6.14 0.65 -14.97
C ASP A 382 -6.49 -0.86 -15.00
N ASN A 383 -7.70 -1.22 -14.59
CA ASN A 383 -8.21 -2.57 -14.78
C ASN A 383 -8.61 -2.78 -16.23
N ARG A 384 -8.41 -3.99 -16.73
CA ARG A 384 -8.64 -4.37 -18.12
C ARG A 384 -9.77 -5.39 -18.20
N ALA A 385 -10.44 -5.44 -19.35
CA ALA A 385 -11.52 -6.41 -19.56
C ALA A 385 -11.05 -7.85 -19.31
N LYS A 386 -9.80 -8.17 -19.67
CA LYS A 386 -9.11 -9.44 -19.45
C LYS A 386 -7.76 -9.16 -18.76
N GLY A 387 -7.19 -10.17 -18.10
CA GLY A 387 -5.90 -10.06 -17.43
C GLY A 387 -5.92 -9.31 -16.08
N SER A 388 -7.10 -8.97 -15.55
CA SER A 388 -7.22 -8.44 -14.18
C SER A 388 -7.79 -9.50 -13.25
N THR A 389 -7.11 -9.74 -12.13
CA THR A 389 -7.55 -10.63 -11.05
C THR A 389 -7.55 -9.87 -9.74
N LEU A 390 -8.68 -9.89 -9.02
CA LEU A 390 -8.82 -9.30 -7.69
C LEU A 390 -8.68 -10.41 -6.64
N SER A 391 -7.71 -10.28 -5.74
CA SER A 391 -7.53 -11.13 -4.58
C SER A 391 -8.05 -10.42 -3.33
N LEU A 392 -8.87 -11.12 -2.55
CA LEU A 392 -9.46 -10.63 -1.31
C LEU A 392 -9.21 -11.65 -0.19
N THR A 393 -8.53 -11.22 0.87
CA THR A 393 -8.12 -12.08 1.99
C THR A 393 -8.74 -11.57 3.28
N ALA A 394 -9.43 -12.44 4.00
CA ALA A 394 -9.89 -12.17 5.35
C ALA A 394 -9.04 -13.02 6.31
N PRO A 395 -7.92 -12.50 6.86
CA PRO A 395 -7.02 -13.31 7.66
C PRO A 395 -7.72 -13.82 8.92
N GLY A 396 -8.49 -12.98 9.62
CA GLY A 396 -9.22 -13.31 10.84
C GLY A 396 -10.63 -13.81 10.58
N ALA A 397 -11.63 -13.04 11.04
CA ALA A 397 -13.05 -13.33 10.83
C ALA A 397 -13.47 -13.08 9.37
N ALA A 398 -14.60 -13.68 8.97
CA ALA A 398 -15.17 -13.45 7.64
C ALA A 398 -15.53 -11.98 7.44
N GLY A 399 -15.27 -11.45 6.25
CA GLY A 399 -15.53 -10.06 5.88
C GLY A 399 -16.30 -9.96 4.57
N THR A 400 -17.16 -8.95 4.46
CA THR A 400 -17.92 -8.66 3.25
C THR A 400 -17.47 -7.34 2.66
N VAL A 401 -17.15 -7.34 1.37
CA VAL A 401 -16.78 -6.15 0.60
C VAL A 401 -17.71 -5.95 -0.59
N LYS A 402 -17.94 -4.69 -0.93
CA LYS A 402 -18.65 -4.26 -2.14
C LYS A 402 -17.61 -3.73 -3.11
N VAL A 403 -17.55 -4.33 -4.30
CA VAL A 403 -16.61 -3.98 -5.36
C VAL A 403 -17.37 -3.30 -6.49
N THR A 404 -17.03 -2.06 -6.76
CA THR A 404 -17.61 -1.23 -7.83
C THR A 404 -16.59 -1.04 -8.94
N ALA A 405 -16.92 -1.49 -10.14
CA ALA A 405 -16.21 -1.12 -11.36
C ALA A 405 -16.78 0.21 -11.89
N SER A 406 -15.91 1.18 -12.15
CA SER A 406 -16.28 2.49 -12.69
C SER A 406 -16.78 2.41 -14.14
N ALA A 407 -17.12 3.54 -14.76
CA ALA A 407 -17.13 3.59 -16.23
C ALA A 407 -15.70 3.33 -16.76
N GLY A 408 -15.56 2.96 -18.03
CA GLY A 408 -14.25 2.96 -18.68
C GLY A 408 -13.77 4.37 -19.02
N THR A 409 -12.48 4.51 -19.31
CA THR A 409 -11.85 5.78 -19.72
C THR A 409 -12.48 6.35 -20.99
N GLU A 410 -13.04 5.49 -21.83
CA GLU A 410 -13.72 5.85 -23.08
C GLU A 410 -15.23 5.54 -23.07
N GLY A 411 -15.75 5.08 -21.94
CA GLY A 411 -17.18 4.82 -21.74
C GLY A 411 -17.51 3.44 -21.18
N GLY A 412 -18.81 3.20 -21.08
CA GLY A 412 -19.40 2.07 -20.36
C GLY A 412 -20.10 2.49 -19.08
N THR A 413 -20.88 1.59 -18.51
CA THR A 413 -21.70 1.84 -17.32
C THR A 413 -21.12 1.11 -16.11
N PRO A 414 -20.96 1.79 -14.94
CA PRO A 414 -20.48 1.17 -13.72
C PRO A 414 -21.28 -0.07 -13.32
N VAL A 415 -20.60 -1.04 -12.70
CA VAL A 415 -21.20 -2.28 -12.19
C VAL A 415 -20.67 -2.57 -10.80
N THR A 416 -21.56 -2.96 -9.88
CA THR A 416 -21.21 -3.30 -8.51
C THR A 416 -21.53 -4.76 -8.21
N LYS A 417 -20.64 -5.43 -7.47
CA LYS A 417 -20.83 -6.78 -6.93
C LYS A 417 -20.39 -6.85 -5.48
N THR A 418 -21.07 -7.66 -4.69
CA THR A 418 -20.71 -7.93 -3.29
C THR A 418 -20.04 -9.29 -3.19
N TYR A 419 -19.00 -9.36 -2.38
CA TYR A 419 -18.23 -10.57 -2.12
C TYR A 419 -18.11 -10.80 -0.62
N THR A 420 -18.33 -12.03 -0.19
CA THR A 420 -18.09 -12.46 1.19
C THR A 420 -16.90 -13.40 1.22
N VAL A 421 -15.86 -12.98 1.92
CA VAL A 421 -14.62 -13.74 2.10
C VAL A 421 -14.71 -14.48 3.43
N LYS A 422 -14.49 -15.80 3.41
CA LYS A 422 -14.48 -16.59 4.65
C LYS A 422 -13.25 -16.25 5.49
N GLY A 423 -13.40 -16.31 6.80
CA GLY A 423 -12.28 -16.09 7.72
C GLY A 423 -11.18 -17.13 7.51
N GLY A 424 -9.92 -16.68 7.55
CA GLY A 424 -8.75 -17.50 7.29
C GLY A 424 -8.52 -17.90 5.83
N THR A 425 -9.23 -17.29 4.87
CA THR A 425 -9.16 -17.66 3.45
C THR A 425 -8.80 -16.49 2.55
N THR A 426 -8.40 -16.83 1.33
CA THR A 426 -8.24 -15.90 0.21
C THR A 426 -9.15 -16.29 -0.94
N MET A 427 -9.88 -15.32 -1.47
CA MET A 427 -10.72 -15.46 -2.64
C MET A 427 -10.10 -14.67 -3.81
N SER A 428 -9.71 -15.38 -4.88
CA SER A 428 -9.25 -14.76 -6.12
C SER A 428 -10.34 -14.83 -7.19
N VAL A 429 -10.76 -13.68 -7.71
CA VAL A 429 -11.87 -13.57 -8.68
C VAL A 429 -11.48 -12.67 -9.85
N ARG A 430 -12.11 -12.91 -11.00
CA ARG A 430 -12.17 -11.87 -12.03
C ARG A 430 -13.05 -10.74 -11.50
N PRO A 431 -12.56 -9.49 -11.48
CA PRO A 431 -13.35 -8.37 -10.99
C PRO A 431 -14.60 -8.13 -11.86
N PRO A 432 -15.63 -7.44 -11.35
CA PRO A 432 -16.71 -6.96 -12.20
C PRO A 432 -16.14 -6.12 -13.35
N VAL A 433 -16.73 -6.26 -14.53
CA VAL A 433 -16.38 -5.49 -15.73
C VAL A 433 -17.56 -4.56 -16.04
N PRO A 434 -17.32 -3.27 -16.34
CA PRO A 434 -18.38 -2.32 -16.70
C PRO A 434 -19.17 -2.79 -17.93
N ALA A 435 -20.47 -2.54 -17.93
CA ALA A 435 -21.30 -2.89 -19.08
C ALA A 435 -20.93 -2.00 -20.28
N GLY A 436 -20.60 -2.61 -21.42
CA GLY A 436 -20.16 -1.88 -22.61
C GLY A 436 -18.82 -1.16 -22.43
N LEU A 437 -17.92 -1.70 -21.60
CA LEU A 437 -16.59 -1.15 -21.33
C LEU A 437 -15.86 -0.73 -22.62
N LYS A 438 -15.31 0.49 -22.61
CA LYS A 438 -14.30 0.98 -23.55
C LYS A 438 -13.11 1.56 -22.78
N GLY A 439 -11.90 1.21 -23.21
CA GLY A 439 -10.66 1.55 -22.50
C GLY A 439 -10.47 0.77 -21.19
N SER A 440 -9.65 1.31 -20.28
CA SER A 440 -9.42 0.76 -18.94
C SER A 440 -10.43 1.31 -17.93
N TYR A 441 -10.54 0.71 -16.74
CA TYR A 441 -11.48 1.13 -15.71
C TYR A 441 -10.88 1.04 -14.30
N ALA A 442 -11.51 1.68 -13.32
CA ALA A 442 -11.10 1.60 -11.92
C ALA A 442 -12.00 0.65 -11.13
N LEU A 443 -11.43 0.05 -10.09
CA LEU A 443 -12.14 -0.69 -9.06
C LEU A 443 -12.07 0.08 -7.75
N THR A 444 -13.21 0.15 -7.09
CA THR A 444 -13.35 0.63 -5.71
C THR A 444 -13.86 -0.53 -4.86
N VAL A 445 -13.15 -0.86 -3.80
CA VAL A 445 -13.48 -1.91 -2.84
C VAL A 445 -13.86 -1.24 -1.52
N GLU A 446 -15.10 -1.39 -1.08
CA GLU A 446 -15.61 -0.83 0.17
C GLU A 446 -15.87 -1.97 1.15
N GLN A 447 -15.34 -1.89 2.37
CA GLN A 447 -15.70 -2.83 3.42
C GLN A 447 -17.12 -2.53 3.91
N VAL A 448 -17.96 -3.56 3.94
CA VAL A 448 -19.37 -3.44 4.30
C VAL A 448 -19.62 -3.91 5.73
N SER A 449 -19.05 -5.06 6.10
CA SER A 449 -19.25 -5.67 7.42
C SER A 449 -18.25 -6.79 7.67
N GLY A 450 -18.20 -7.29 8.92
CA GLY A 450 -17.38 -8.41 9.33
C GLY A 450 -15.94 -8.03 9.66
N GLY A 451 -15.04 -9.02 9.58
CA GLY A 451 -13.60 -8.84 9.81
C GLY A 451 -12.91 -8.05 8.70
N GLU A 452 -11.69 -7.59 8.98
CA GLU A 452 -10.85 -6.88 8.03
C GLU A 452 -10.61 -7.71 6.76
N VAL A 453 -10.71 -7.04 5.61
CA VAL A 453 -10.35 -7.61 4.31
C VAL A 453 -9.13 -6.89 3.77
N TYR A 454 -8.16 -7.65 3.30
CA TYR A 454 -6.96 -7.20 2.61
C TYR A 454 -7.12 -7.51 1.13
N GLY A 455 -6.64 -6.62 0.26
CA GLY A 455 -6.82 -6.75 -1.17
C GLY A 455 -5.53 -6.60 -1.96
N SER A 456 -5.48 -7.25 -3.11
CA SER A 456 -4.54 -6.91 -4.18
C SER A 456 -5.16 -7.16 -5.55
N ARG A 457 -4.64 -6.46 -6.56
CA ARG A 457 -4.97 -6.66 -7.96
C ARG A 457 -3.74 -7.16 -8.67
N MET A 458 -3.85 -8.32 -9.30
CA MET A 458 -2.89 -8.77 -10.30
C MET A 458 -3.33 -8.26 -11.67
N LEU A 459 -2.40 -7.68 -12.40
CA LEU A 459 -2.55 -7.38 -13.83
C LEU A 459 -1.57 -8.27 -14.59
N ASP A 460 -2.08 -8.97 -15.60
CA ASP A 460 -1.29 -9.77 -16.53
C ASP A 460 -1.54 -9.33 -17.97
N VAL A 461 -0.45 -9.31 -18.75
CA VAL A 461 -0.44 -8.92 -20.15
C VAL A 461 0.34 -9.97 -20.93
N PRO A 462 -0.33 -10.69 -21.85
CA PRO A 462 0.40 -11.58 -22.75
C PRO A 462 1.35 -10.75 -23.61
N ASP A 463 2.60 -11.18 -23.69
CA ASP A 463 3.51 -10.69 -24.73
C ASP A 463 3.05 -11.29 -26.07
N ALA A 464 2.79 -10.42 -27.05
CA ALA A 464 2.32 -10.86 -28.37
C ALA A 464 3.45 -11.48 -29.21
N ASP A 465 4.70 -11.10 -28.94
CA ASP A 465 5.88 -11.45 -29.72
C ASP A 465 6.71 -12.57 -29.05
N VAL A 466 6.57 -12.75 -27.73
CA VAL A 466 7.25 -13.80 -26.96
C VAL A 466 6.26 -14.84 -26.43
N PRO A 467 6.27 -16.09 -26.93
CA PRO A 467 5.48 -17.16 -26.34
C PRO A 467 6.02 -17.47 -24.93
N GLY A 468 5.19 -17.32 -23.90
CA GLY A 468 5.64 -17.53 -22.53
C GLY A 468 4.55 -17.29 -21.48
N VAL A 469 4.95 -17.23 -20.21
CA VAL A 469 4.07 -16.75 -19.15
C VAL A 469 3.77 -15.26 -19.37
N PRO A 470 2.51 -14.81 -19.26
CA PRO A 470 2.21 -13.38 -19.35
C PRO A 470 3.00 -12.57 -18.33
N MET A 471 3.59 -11.45 -18.77
CA MET A 471 4.14 -10.41 -17.90
C MET A 471 3.08 -10.02 -16.88
N PHE A 472 3.48 -9.78 -15.63
CA PHE A 472 2.53 -9.47 -14.57
C PHE A 472 3.11 -8.63 -13.46
N THR A 473 2.21 -7.98 -12.73
CA THR A 473 2.48 -7.21 -11.52
C THR A 473 1.32 -7.38 -10.55
N VAL A 474 1.58 -7.21 -9.26
CA VAL A 474 0.56 -7.30 -8.20
C VAL A 474 0.59 -6.01 -7.37
N GLN A 475 -0.49 -5.23 -7.41
CA GLN A 475 -0.62 -4.04 -6.57
C GLN A 475 -1.53 -4.31 -5.38
N THR A 476 -1.09 -3.95 -4.18
CA THR A 476 -1.91 -4.03 -2.97
C THR A 476 -2.98 -2.92 -2.95
N LEU A 477 -4.09 -3.19 -2.26
CA LEU A 477 -5.24 -2.28 -2.14
C LEU A 477 -5.44 -1.87 -0.67
N PRO A 478 -4.54 -1.08 -0.07
CA PRO A 478 -4.79 -0.47 1.23
C PRO A 478 -5.89 0.61 1.12
N ASP A 479 -6.43 1.02 2.27
CA ASP A 479 -7.34 2.17 2.37
C ASP A 479 -6.80 3.38 1.58
N ASP A 480 -7.64 3.91 0.69
CA ASP A 480 -7.34 4.99 -0.26
C ASP A 480 -7.26 6.38 0.39
N ARG A 481 -7.43 6.45 1.72
CA ARG A 481 -7.40 7.69 2.51
C ARG A 481 -8.43 8.71 2.01
N GLY A 482 -9.56 8.28 1.45
CA GLY A 482 -10.61 9.19 1.00
C GLY A 482 -11.39 9.88 2.11
N THR A 483 -11.25 9.42 3.35
CA THR A 483 -11.81 10.08 4.53
C THR A 483 -10.76 10.22 5.62
N VAL A 484 -10.89 11.26 6.44
CA VAL A 484 -10.07 11.51 7.62
C VAL A 484 -10.96 11.58 8.85
N SER A 485 -10.43 11.11 9.98
CA SER A 485 -11.09 11.24 11.27
C SER A 485 -10.82 12.64 11.82
N VAL A 486 -11.88 13.44 11.98
CA VAL A 486 -11.78 14.79 12.56
C VAL A 486 -12.26 14.71 14.02
N PRO A 487 -11.36 14.91 15.00
CA PRO A 487 -11.76 14.92 16.39
C PRO A 487 -12.70 16.11 16.65
N HIS A 488 -13.61 15.93 17.60
CA HIS A 488 -14.33 17.07 18.15
C HIS A 488 -13.32 17.96 18.88
N ALA A 489 -13.25 19.24 18.49
CA ALA A 489 -12.43 20.25 19.15
C ALA A 489 -13.35 21.28 19.80
N ASP A 490 -13.22 21.43 21.12
CA ASP A 490 -13.92 22.47 21.87
C ASP A 490 -13.02 23.69 22.06
N GLN A 491 -13.60 24.87 21.98
CA GLN A 491 -12.87 26.12 22.18
C GLN A 491 -12.67 26.36 23.67
N ASP A 492 -11.49 26.01 24.19
CA ASP A 492 -11.10 26.34 25.56
C ASP A 492 -10.36 27.70 25.61
N LEU A 493 -11.11 28.75 25.95
CA LEU A 493 -10.57 30.11 26.11
C LEU A 493 -9.79 30.31 27.43
N SER A 494 -9.80 29.35 28.36
CA SER A 494 -9.04 29.45 29.61
C SER A 494 -7.53 29.34 29.41
N VAL A 495 -7.09 28.74 28.29
CA VAL A 495 -5.67 28.64 27.88
C VAL A 495 -5.07 30.02 27.57
N LEU A 496 -5.88 31.00 27.19
CA LEU A 496 -5.46 32.38 26.94
C LEU A 496 -5.42 33.25 28.21
N GLN A 497 -5.82 32.72 29.36
CA GLN A 497 -5.87 33.44 30.65
C GLN A 497 -4.68 33.11 31.58
N LYS A 498 -3.59 32.53 31.08
CA LYS A 498 -2.37 32.23 31.85
C LYS A 498 -1.27 33.27 31.68
#